data_AF-A0A7D9KXM7-F1
#
_entry.id   AF-A0A7D9KXM7-F1
#
_cell.length_a   1.000
_cell.length_b   1.000
_cell.length_c   1.000
_cell.angle_alpha   90.00
_cell.angle_beta   90.00
_cell.angle_gamma   90.00
#
_symmetry.space_group_name_H-M   'P 1'
#
loop_
_entity.id
_entity.type
_entity.pdbx_description
1 polymer ?
#
loop_
_entity_poly.entity_id
_entity_poly.type
_entity_poly.pdbx_seq_one_letter_code
_entity_poly.pdbx_strand_id
1 'polypeptide(L)'
;MENNAVESDFGQALGERQTRRVYLITYSQADLGKIANCQAFSDCILEAFSQSQGNQKDNTNHPEHWSCCMEEHRDGGKHYHLAIKLSAPRRWKAVKNYVSKKHGIALHFFDQSCGYHVAYKYVCKNKPFTNVLHSPGHPNLQEIGSPKTKRAFTQFSDNAKKRRISAPTNNEKIKENLPSSSKPKKLSNIDVSEFIVANDIRSDSELMVVAKTRHSEGEKDLYKFIINKSSKSLSELLDMTWKMNDDFKNVQRVKESRISILIAHLESECLPLCNGEWLVCAKQVLQQNGINLYYFASALHQLLERGRQKRLNVLLIGPTNCGK
;
A
#
# COMPACT_ATOMS: atom_id res chain seq x y z
N MET A 1 33.41 -2.65 -30.81
CA MET A 1 32.62 -1.48 -30.35
C MET A 1 31.53 -2.04 -29.47
N GLU A 2 31.78 -2.04 -28.17
CA GLU A 2 30.89 -2.58 -27.15
C GLU A 2 29.70 -1.65 -26.96
N ASN A 3 28.50 -2.14 -27.32
CA ASN A 3 27.27 -1.42 -27.07
C ASN A 3 26.95 -1.50 -25.58
N ASN A 4 27.25 -0.42 -24.86
CA ASN A 4 26.73 -0.13 -23.52
C ASN A 4 25.21 0.04 -23.62
N ALA A 5 24.47 -1.02 -23.27
CA ALA A 5 23.04 -0.94 -23.06
C ALA A 5 22.79 -0.15 -21.77
N VAL A 6 22.23 1.05 -21.92
CA VAL A 6 21.76 1.91 -20.84
C VAL A 6 20.77 1.11 -19.99
N GLU A 7 21.14 0.84 -18.74
CA GLU A 7 20.29 0.22 -17.72
C GLU A 7 19.12 1.17 -17.41
N SER A 8 17.99 0.94 -18.09
CA SER A 8 16.71 1.52 -17.70
C SER A 8 16.26 0.96 -16.35
N ASP A 9 15.76 1.86 -15.50
CA ASP A 9 15.41 1.69 -14.07
C ASP A 9 14.33 0.62 -13.83
N PHE A 10 14.72 -0.64 -13.97
CA PHE A 10 13.84 -1.81 -13.86
C PHE A 10 14.48 -2.83 -12.91
N GLY A 11 13.73 -3.14 -11.84
CA GLY A 11 14.24 -3.86 -10.67
C GLY A 11 15.06 -5.13 -10.94
N GLN A 12 15.87 -5.50 -9.96
CA GLN A 12 16.89 -6.57 -10.02
C GLN A 12 16.47 -7.82 -10.81
N ALA A 13 17.37 -8.27 -11.68
CA ALA A 13 17.23 -9.51 -12.44
C ALA A 13 17.16 -10.75 -11.52
N LEU A 14 16.40 -11.76 -11.94
CA LEU A 14 16.27 -13.02 -11.23
C LEU A 14 17.61 -13.79 -11.18
N GLY A 15 17.94 -14.37 -10.02
CA GLY A 15 19.13 -15.22 -9.89
C GLY A 15 19.04 -16.51 -10.73
N GLU A 16 20.17 -16.97 -11.27
CA GLU A 16 20.21 -18.03 -12.31
C GLU A 16 19.62 -19.38 -11.89
N ARG A 17 19.76 -19.76 -10.62
CA ARG A 17 19.26 -21.04 -10.08
C ARG A 17 17.81 -20.97 -9.61
N GLN A 18 17.18 -19.80 -9.66
CA GLN A 18 15.86 -19.59 -9.08
C GLN A 18 14.76 -20.22 -9.94
N THR A 19 13.89 -20.96 -9.28
CA THR A 19 12.62 -21.41 -9.85
C THR A 19 11.46 -20.57 -9.34
N ARG A 20 10.49 -20.26 -10.20
CA ARG A 20 9.23 -19.62 -9.83
C ARG A 20 8.07 -20.20 -10.63
N ARG A 21 6.87 -20.06 -10.07
CA ARG A 21 5.61 -20.33 -10.77
C ARG A 21 5.09 -19.14 -11.55
N VAL A 22 5.52 -17.93 -11.19
CA VAL A 22 5.05 -16.69 -11.81
C VAL A 22 6.26 -15.92 -12.32
N TYR A 23 6.16 -15.43 -13.54
CA TYR A 23 7.14 -14.56 -14.16
C TYR A 23 6.47 -13.33 -14.77
N LEU A 24 7.13 -12.19 -14.62
CA LEU A 24 6.94 -11.02 -15.47
C LEU A 24 8.16 -10.95 -16.39
N ILE A 25 7.89 -11.01 -17.69
CA ILE A 25 8.87 -11.12 -18.75
C ILE A 25 8.73 -9.89 -19.63
N THR A 26 9.85 -9.29 -20.00
CA THR A 26 9.83 -8.19 -20.98
C THR A 26 10.83 -8.40 -22.09
N TYR A 27 10.47 -7.82 -23.23
CA TYR A 27 11.35 -7.62 -24.36
C TYR A 27 11.35 -6.13 -24.69
N SER A 28 12.40 -5.44 -24.23
CA SER A 28 12.62 -4.01 -24.45
C SER A 28 13.23 -3.77 -25.82
N GLN A 29 12.96 -2.59 -26.41
CA GLN A 29 13.42 -2.23 -27.76
C GLN A 29 13.15 -3.35 -28.78
N ALA A 30 11.89 -3.80 -28.81
CA ALA A 30 11.48 -4.97 -29.55
C ALA A 30 11.61 -4.77 -31.06
N ASP A 31 12.29 -5.73 -31.70
CA ASP A 31 12.41 -5.83 -33.13
C ASP A 31 11.16 -6.48 -33.71
N LEU A 32 10.33 -5.68 -34.39
CA LEU A 32 9.07 -6.13 -34.99
C LEU A 32 9.28 -7.03 -36.21
N GLY A 33 10.49 -7.05 -36.79
CA GLY A 33 10.85 -8.01 -37.82
C GLY A 33 11.02 -9.43 -37.26
N LYS A 34 11.39 -9.55 -35.98
CA LYS A 34 11.52 -10.84 -35.28
C LYS A 34 10.24 -11.25 -34.58
N ILE A 35 9.59 -10.31 -33.89
CA ILE A 35 8.35 -10.56 -33.13
C ILE A 35 7.34 -9.46 -33.46
N ALA A 36 6.42 -9.77 -34.37
CA ALA A 36 5.52 -8.80 -34.97
C ALA A 36 4.44 -8.24 -34.02
N ASN A 37 3.94 -9.05 -33.09
CA ASN A 37 2.82 -8.69 -32.22
C ASN A 37 2.81 -9.47 -30.89
N CYS A 38 1.88 -9.13 -29.99
CA CYS A 38 1.72 -9.78 -28.68
C CYS A 38 1.43 -11.28 -28.78
N GLN A 39 0.73 -11.75 -29.81
CA GLN A 39 0.44 -13.17 -30.00
C GLN A 39 1.74 -13.91 -30.31
N ALA A 40 2.51 -13.45 -31.31
CA ALA A 40 3.80 -14.01 -31.65
C ALA A 40 4.79 -14.00 -30.47
N PHE A 41 4.79 -12.93 -29.67
CA PHE A 41 5.59 -12.87 -28.45
C PHE A 41 5.16 -13.93 -27.44
N SER A 42 3.85 -14.04 -27.19
CA SER A 42 3.30 -15.00 -26.24
C SER A 42 3.61 -16.43 -26.67
N ASP A 43 3.37 -16.78 -27.93
CA ASP A 43 3.62 -18.11 -28.48
C ASP A 43 5.10 -18.51 -28.36
N CYS A 44 6.01 -17.58 -28.66
CA CYS A 44 7.46 -17.77 -28.49
C CYS A 44 7.82 -18.13 -27.03
N ILE A 45 7.25 -17.42 -26.05
CA ILE A 45 7.50 -17.69 -24.63
C ILE A 45 6.87 -19.01 -24.19
N LEU A 46 5.63 -19.28 -24.58
CA LEU A 46 4.90 -20.50 -24.23
C LEU A 46 5.62 -21.73 -24.78
N GLU A 47 6.05 -21.68 -26.04
CA GLU A 47 6.85 -22.73 -26.65
C GLU A 47 8.16 -22.95 -25.88
N ALA A 48 8.85 -21.88 -25.51
CA ALA A 48 10.10 -21.99 -24.76
C ALA A 48 9.91 -22.63 -23.37
N PHE A 49 8.79 -22.38 -22.69
CA PHE A 49 8.44 -23.10 -21.45
C PHE A 49 8.11 -24.57 -21.69
N SER A 50 7.51 -24.91 -22.84
CA SER A 50 7.22 -26.31 -23.23
C SER A 50 8.47 -27.08 -23.64
N GLN A 51 9.41 -26.45 -24.34
CA GLN A 51 10.62 -27.10 -24.86
C GLN A 51 11.77 -27.16 -23.85
N SER A 52 11.75 -26.30 -22.82
CA SER A 52 12.73 -26.35 -21.72
C SER A 52 12.44 -27.43 -20.67
N GLN A 53 11.52 -28.36 -20.96
CA GLN A 53 11.25 -29.55 -20.17
C GLN A 53 12.40 -30.57 -20.26
N GLY A 54 13.47 -30.34 -19.51
CA GLY A 54 14.49 -31.38 -19.32
C GLY A 54 13.90 -32.59 -18.58
N ASN A 55 13.95 -33.78 -19.18
CA ASN A 55 13.78 -35.15 -18.62
C ASN A 55 12.68 -35.42 -17.56
N GLN A 56 11.73 -34.51 -17.32
CA GLN A 56 10.62 -34.72 -16.41
C GLN A 56 9.43 -35.29 -17.19
N LYS A 57 9.15 -36.58 -16.95
CA LYS A 57 8.05 -37.37 -17.53
C LYS A 57 6.63 -36.86 -17.21
N ASP A 58 6.47 -35.80 -16.43
CA ASP A 58 5.16 -35.32 -16.02
C ASP A 58 4.68 -34.16 -16.89
N ASN A 59 3.70 -34.46 -17.75
CA ASN A 59 2.92 -33.56 -18.59
C ASN A 59 2.06 -32.55 -17.78
N THR A 60 2.36 -32.35 -16.50
CA THR A 60 1.57 -31.56 -15.54
C THR A 60 2.00 -30.11 -15.47
N ASN A 61 3.11 -29.73 -16.11
CA ASN A 61 3.72 -28.41 -16.01
C ASN A 61 3.48 -27.58 -17.28
N HIS A 62 2.37 -26.85 -17.28
CA HIS A 62 1.92 -26.00 -18.39
C HIS A 62 1.59 -24.58 -17.89
N PRO A 63 1.59 -23.59 -18.80
CA PRO A 63 1.04 -22.27 -18.52
C PRO A 63 -0.45 -22.36 -18.15
N GLU A 64 -0.80 -21.95 -16.92
CA GLU A 64 -2.20 -21.90 -16.46
C GLU A 64 -2.88 -20.62 -16.96
N HIS A 65 -2.22 -19.48 -16.76
CA HIS A 65 -2.73 -18.17 -17.14
C HIS A 65 -1.60 -17.30 -17.64
N TRP A 66 -1.86 -16.50 -18.68
CA TRP A 66 -0.93 -15.48 -19.12
C TRP A 66 -1.67 -14.26 -19.68
N SER A 67 -0.99 -13.12 -19.65
CA SER A 67 -1.44 -11.87 -20.25
C SER A 67 -0.25 -11.15 -20.89
N CYS A 68 -0.43 -10.62 -22.08
CA CYS A 68 0.61 -9.92 -22.83
C CYS A 68 0.11 -8.57 -23.34
N CYS A 69 0.96 -7.54 -23.26
CA CYS A 69 0.70 -6.26 -23.89
C CYS A 69 1.95 -5.73 -24.59
N MET A 70 1.74 -4.78 -25.49
CA MET A 70 2.79 -4.00 -26.13
C MET A 70 2.64 -2.55 -25.67
N GLU A 71 3.76 -1.91 -25.34
CA GLU A 71 3.85 -0.52 -24.90
C GLU A 71 4.80 0.25 -25.81
N GLU A 72 4.56 1.54 -25.99
CA GLU A 72 5.54 2.43 -26.61
C GLU A 72 6.51 2.92 -25.53
N HIS A 73 7.81 2.76 -25.79
CA HIS A 73 8.84 3.20 -24.87
C HIS A 73 8.98 4.72 -24.90
N ARG A 74 9.28 5.34 -23.75
CA ARG A 74 9.47 6.80 -23.62
C ARG A 74 10.58 7.34 -24.51
N ASP A 75 11.62 6.54 -24.72
CA ASP A 75 12.79 6.90 -25.54
C ASP A 75 12.61 6.51 -27.03
N GLY A 76 11.40 6.16 -27.45
CA GLY A 76 11.11 5.57 -28.75
C GLY A 76 11.31 4.04 -28.76
N GLY A 77 10.51 3.33 -29.58
CA GLY A 77 10.54 1.87 -29.70
C GLY A 77 9.36 1.16 -29.03
N LYS A 78 9.25 -0.16 -29.21
CA LYS A 78 8.14 -0.98 -28.66
C LYS A 78 8.63 -1.94 -27.59
N HIS A 79 7.85 -2.13 -26.53
CA HIS A 79 8.17 -2.96 -25.37
C HIS A 79 7.08 -3.99 -25.16
N TYR A 80 7.43 -5.27 -25.18
CA TYR A 80 6.49 -6.31 -24.80
C TYR A 80 6.59 -6.60 -23.30
N HIS A 81 5.43 -6.73 -22.65
CA HIS A 81 5.29 -7.17 -21.28
C HIS A 81 4.39 -8.40 -21.23
N LEU A 82 4.87 -9.48 -20.63
CA LEU A 82 4.12 -10.71 -20.48
C LEU A 82 4.16 -11.19 -19.02
N ALA A 83 3.00 -11.38 -18.43
CA ALA A 83 2.84 -12.05 -17.14
C ALA A 83 2.39 -13.48 -17.40
N ILE A 84 3.01 -14.45 -16.73
CA ILE A 84 2.67 -15.87 -16.87
C ILE A 84 2.65 -16.55 -15.51
N LYS A 85 1.66 -17.42 -15.30
CA LYS A 85 1.54 -18.35 -14.18
C LYS A 85 1.63 -19.77 -14.72
N LEU A 86 2.49 -20.57 -14.10
CA LEU A 86 2.77 -21.96 -14.41
C LEU A 86 2.20 -22.83 -13.29
N SER A 87 1.73 -24.02 -13.64
CA SER A 87 1.22 -24.99 -12.66
C SER A 87 2.28 -25.50 -11.68
N ALA A 88 3.56 -25.50 -12.09
CA ALA A 88 4.68 -25.85 -11.20
C ALA A 88 5.93 -24.94 -11.40
N PRO A 89 6.82 -24.83 -10.39
CA PRO A 89 7.96 -23.93 -10.47
C PRO A 89 8.94 -24.34 -11.59
N ARG A 90 9.32 -23.41 -12.45
CA ARG A 90 10.29 -23.62 -13.56
C ARG A 90 11.48 -22.69 -13.44
N ARG A 91 12.58 -22.97 -14.17
CA ARG A 91 13.76 -22.10 -14.24
C ARG A 91 13.65 -21.17 -15.45
N TRP A 92 13.88 -19.88 -15.24
CA TRP A 92 13.83 -18.88 -16.31
C TRP A 92 15.02 -18.94 -17.27
N LYS A 93 16.21 -19.35 -16.79
CA LYS A 93 17.46 -19.34 -17.58
C LYS A 93 17.36 -20.23 -18.82
N ALA A 94 16.74 -21.40 -18.71
CA ALA A 94 16.55 -22.30 -19.85
C ALA A 94 15.65 -21.68 -20.93
N VAL A 95 14.56 -21.01 -20.51
CA VAL A 95 13.64 -20.29 -21.39
C VAL A 95 14.35 -19.14 -22.09
N LYS A 96 15.10 -18.31 -21.33
CA LYS A 96 15.87 -17.19 -21.92
C LYS A 96 16.87 -17.68 -22.96
N ASN A 97 17.60 -18.75 -22.65
CA ASN A 97 18.60 -19.32 -23.56
C ASN A 97 17.94 -19.90 -24.82
N TYR A 98 16.81 -20.59 -24.67
CA TYR A 98 16.05 -21.14 -25.81
C TYR A 98 15.59 -20.02 -26.74
N VAL A 99 14.95 -18.98 -26.19
CA VAL A 99 14.42 -17.87 -26.98
C VAL A 99 15.54 -17.06 -27.64
N SER A 100 16.63 -16.81 -26.91
CA SER A 100 17.81 -16.14 -27.48
C SER A 100 18.41 -16.94 -28.64
N LYS A 101 18.55 -18.27 -28.50
CA LYS A 101 19.11 -19.13 -29.56
C LYS A 101 18.18 -19.25 -30.76
N LYS A 102 16.87 -19.38 -30.55
CA LYS A 102 15.90 -19.64 -31.62
C LYS A 102 15.47 -18.36 -32.36
N HIS A 103 15.24 -17.28 -31.61
CA HIS A 103 14.67 -16.04 -32.17
C HIS A 103 15.65 -14.87 -32.16
N GLY A 104 16.83 -15.01 -31.54
CA GLY A 104 17.83 -13.94 -31.51
C GLY A 104 17.35 -12.70 -30.75
N ILE A 105 16.52 -12.89 -29.71
CA ILE A 105 15.98 -11.81 -28.87
C ILE A 105 16.42 -11.97 -27.40
N ALA A 106 16.63 -10.84 -26.73
CA ALA A 106 17.06 -10.81 -25.33
C ALA A 106 15.86 -10.54 -24.40
N LEU A 107 15.54 -11.51 -23.55
CA LEU A 107 14.47 -11.38 -22.56
C LEU A 107 14.98 -10.92 -21.20
N HIS A 108 14.17 -10.11 -20.53
CA HIS A 108 14.35 -9.76 -19.13
C HIS A 108 13.27 -10.42 -18.26
N PHE A 109 13.68 -10.96 -17.11
CA PHE A 109 12.79 -11.63 -16.15
C PHE A 109 12.87 -10.90 -14.81
N PHE A 110 11.75 -10.35 -14.35
CA PHE A 110 11.68 -9.50 -13.16
C PHE A 110 11.54 -10.29 -11.85
N ASP A 111 12.31 -9.92 -10.82
CA ASP A 111 12.31 -10.58 -9.50
C ASP A 111 11.18 -10.13 -8.56
N GLN A 112 10.55 -8.97 -8.81
CA GLN A 112 9.70 -8.29 -7.83
C GLN A 112 8.21 -8.69 -7.83
N SER A 113 7.75 -9.56 -8.74
CA SER A 113 6.34 -9.94 -8.77
C SER A 113 6.00 -11.01 -7.71
N CYS A 114 5.43 -10.57 -6.58
CA CYS A 114 4.85 -11.47 -5.58
C CYS A 114 3.44 -11.90 -6.02
N GLY A 115 3.38 -12.85 -6.96
CA GLY A 115 2.15 -13.49 -7.42
C GLY A 115 1.61 -12.94 -8.75
N TYR A 116 0.77 -13.75 -9.40
CA TYR A 116 0.31 -13.50 -10.78
C TYR A 116 -0.50 -12.22 -10.91
N HIS A 117 -1.36 -11.91 -9.95
CA HIS A 117 -2.15 -10.68 -9.95
C HIS A 117 -1.28 -9.41 -9.98
N VAL A 118 -0.13 -9.39 -9.30
CA VAL A 118 0.78 -8.24 -9.31
C VAL A 118 1.44 -8.09 -10.67
N ALA A 119 1.90 -9.19 -11.26
CA ALA A 119 2.45 -9.21 -12.62
C ALA A 119 1.39 -8.78 -13.66
N TYR A 120 0.16 -9.26 -13.51
CA TYR A 120 -0.99 -8.91 -14.35
C TYR A 120 -1.31 -7.41 -14.29
N LYS A 121 -1.41 -6.82 -13.10
CA LYS A 121 -1.65 -5.37 -12.95
C LYS A 121 -0.51 -4.54 -13.53
N TYR A 122 0.71 -5.05 -13.51
CA TYR A 122 1.83 -4.39 -14.18
C TYR A 122 1.65 -4.39 -15.70
N VAL A 123 1.32 -5.53 -16.31
CA VAL A 123 1.03 -5.65 -17.75
C VAL A 123 -0.14 -4.75 -18.16
N CYS A 124 -1.19 -4.68 -17.34
CA CYS A 124 -2.41 -3.92 -17.64
C CYS A 124 -2.35 -2.45 -17.22
N LYS A 125 -1.23 -1.95 -16.68
CA LYS A 125 -1.14 -0.61 -16.09
C LYS A 125 -1.57 0.45 -17.10
N ASN A 126 -2.60 1.23 -16.74
CA ASN A 126 -3.16 2.33 -17.53
C ASN A 126 -3.65 1.94 -18.95
N LYS A 127 -3.97 0.66 -19.19
CA LYS A 127 -4.44 0.17 -20.50
C LYS A 127 -5.86 -0.38 -20.38
N PRO A 128 -6.77 -0.07 -21.32
CA PRO A 128 -8.07 -0.73 -21.37
C PRO A 128 -7.89 -2.23 -21.66
N PHE A 129 -8.79 -3.05 -21.13
CA PHE A 129 -8.73 -4.52 -21.20
C PHE A 129 -8.57 -5.05 -22.63
N THR A 130 -9.19 -4.37 -23.60
CA THR A 130 -9.17 -4.70 -25.04
C THR A 130 -7.78 -4.67 -25.66
N ASN A 131 -6.82 -3.98 -25.03
CA ASN A 131 -5.46 -3.81 -25.57
C ASN A 131 -4.46 -4.80 -24.96
N VAL A 132 -4.93 -5.70 -24.10
CA VAL A 132 -4.12 -6.75 -23.48
C VAL A 132 -4.62 -8.09 -24.03
N LEU A 133 -3.69 -8.91 -24.51
CA LEU A 133 -3.98 -10.27 -24.94
C LEU A 133 -3.96 -11.20 -23.73
N HIS A 134 -4.92 -12.11 -23.63
CA HIS A 134 -5.02 -13.06 -22.52
C HIS A 134 -5.06 -14.50 -23.01
N SER A 135 -4.62 -15.42 -22.15
CA SER A 135 -4.81 -16.84 -22.34
C SER A 135 -6.29 -17.24 -22.42
N PRO A 136 -6.65 -18.32 -23.13
CA PRO A 136 -8.00 -18.88 -23.07
C PRO A 136 -8.42 -19.16 -21.61
N GLY A 137 -9.64 -18.76 -21.25
CA GLY A 137 -10.17 -18.96 -19.89
C GLY A 137 -9.50 -18.13 -18.80
N HIS A 138 -8.79 -17.05 -19.14
CA HIS A 138 -8.17 -16.17 -18.15
C HIS A 138 -9.22 -15.51 -17.24
N PRO A 139 -9.05 -15.54 -15.90
CA PRO A 139 -9.99 -14.91 -14.99
C PRO A 139 -10.01 -13.39 -15.15
N ASN A 140 -11.16 -12.73 -15.03
CA ASN A 140 -11.22 -11.27 -15.03
C ASN A 140 -10.64 -10.72 -13.72
N LEU A 141 -9.40 -10.21 -13.78
CA LEU A 141 -8.69 -9.66 -12.62
C LEU A 141 -8.74 -8.11 -12.55
N GLN A 142 -9.46 -7.43 -13.45
CA GLN A 142 -9.57 -5.97 -13.41
C GLN A 142 -10.53 -5.48 -12.31
N GLU A 143 -11.66 -6.17 -12.16
CA GLU A 143 -12.70 -5.85 -11.16
C GLU A 143 -12.30 -6.27 -9.75
N ILE A 144 -11.34 -7.19 -9.64
CA ILE A 144 -10.81 -7.63 -8.37
C ILE A 144 -9.84 -6.55 -7.87
N GLY A 145 -10.22 -5.88 -6.79
CA GLY A 145 -9.36 -4.96 -6.04
C GLY A 145 -8.02 -5.60 -5.63
N SER A 146 -7.17 -4.89 -4.88
CA SER A 146 -5.94 -5.54 -4.36
C SER A 146 -6.30 -6.79 -3.55
N PRO A 147 -5.74 -7.98 -3.84
CA PRO A 147 -6.06 -9.20 -3.12
C PRO A 147 -5.86 -8.99 -1.63
N LYS A 148 -6.84 -9.39 -0.80
CA LYS A 148 -6.72 -9.33 0.67
C LYS A 148 -5.46 -10.06 1.19
N THR A 149 -4.96 -11.02 0.41
CA THR A 149 -3.76 -11.82 0.68
C THR A 149 -2.44 -11.20 0.22
N LYS A 150 -2.43 -9.98 -0.34
CA LYS A 150 -1.21 -9.30 -0.83
C LYS A 150 -0.11 -9.25 0.23
N ARG A 151 -0.45 -8.90 1.49
CA ARG A 151 0.50 -8.87 2.62
C ARG A 151 1.14 -10.24 2.87
N ALA A 152 0.34 -11.31 2.82
CA ALA A 152 0.83 -12.68 3.00
C ALA A 152 1.78 -13.10 1.87
N PHE A 153 1.48 -12.74 0.62
CA PHE A 153 2.37 -13.03 -0.52
C PHE A 153 3.70 -12.26 -0.45
N THR A 154 3.67 -10.99 -0.06
CA THR A 154 4.88 -10.18 0.14
C THR A 154 5.73 -10.78 1.26
N GLN A 155 5.13 -11.10 2.40
CA GLN A 155 5.83 -11.70 3.53
C GLN A 155 6.42 -13.08 3.20
N PHE A 156 5.70 -13.91 2.42
CA PHE A 156 6.22 -15.20 1.94
C PHE A 156 7.45 -15.01 1.02
N SER A 157 7.38 -14.06 0.09
CA SER A 157 8.50 -13.71 -0.80
C SER A 157 9.71 -13.21 0.00
N ASP A 158 9.50 -12.35 0.99
CA ASP A 158 10.56 -11.81 1.84
C ASP A 158 11.21 -12.90 2.70
N ASN A 159 10.41 -13.82 3.24
CA ASN A 159 10.92 -14.97 3.98
C ASN A 159 11.70 -15.93 3.07
N ALA A 160 11.26 -16.15 1.83
CA ALA A 160 12.01 -16.93 0.85
C ALA A 160 13.35 -16.28 0.48
N LYS A 161 13.39 -14.94 0.37
CA LYS A 161 14.64 -14.17 0.17
C LYS A 161 15.57 -14.31 1.37
N LYS A 162 15.06 -14.18 2.60
CA LYS A 162 15.84 -14.37 3.83
C LYS A 162 16.46 -15.77 3.93
N ARG A 163 15.70 -16.83 3.62
CA ARG A 163 16.20 -18.22 3.60
C ARG A 163 17.34 -18.45 2.60
N ARG A 164 17.40 -17.67 1.52
CA ARG A 164 18.45 -17.76 0.49
C ARG A 164 19.76 -17.08 0.91
N ILE A 165 19.67 -15.99 1.66
CA ILE A 165 20.86 -15.28 2.20
C ILE A 165 21.57 -16.14 3.27
N SER A 166 20.82 -16.99 3.98
CA SER A 166 21.35 -17.92 4.97
C SER A 166 21.89 -19.25 4.41
N ALA A 167 21.80 -19.49 3.10
CA ALA A 167 22.38 -20.70 2.49
C ALA A 167 23.87 -20.48 2.22
N PRO A 168 24.78 -21.30 2.80
CA PRO A 168 26.22 -21.10 2.62
C PRO A 168 26.63 -21.53 1.21
N THR A 169 26.78 -20.58 0.29
CA THR A 169 27.54 -20.81 -0.93
C THR A 169 29.01 -20.55 -0.64
N ASN A 170 29.78 -21.63 -0.53
CA ASN A 170 31.23 -21.61 -0.66
C ASN A 170 31.57 -21.03 -2.04
N ASN A 171 31.94 -19.75 -2.10
CA ASN A 171 32.96 -19.24 -3.00
C ASN A 171 33.33 -17.81 -2.57
N GLU A 172 34.62 -17.54 -2.71
CA GLU A 172 35.37 -16.56 -1.96
C GLU A 172 35.15 -15.11 -2.42
N LYS A 173 35.35 -14.22 -1.43
CA LYS A 173 35.98 -12.89 -1.52
C LYS A 173 35.65 -12.05 -2.76
N ILE A 174 34.56 -11.29 -2.65
CA ILE A 174 34.54 -9.92 -3.17
C ILE A 174 34.10 -9.01 -2.02
N LYS A 175 35.07 -8.30 -1.45
CA LYS A 175 34.83 -7.12 -0.61
C LYS A 175 34.37 -6.00 -1.54
N GLU A 176 33.07 -5.88 -1.71
CA GLU A 176 32.48 -4.63 -2.18
C GLU A 176 31.35 -4.24 -1.23
N ASN A 177 31.32 -2.94 -0.91
CA ASN A 177 30.45 -2.30 0.06
C ASN A 177 28.96 -2.53 -0.27
N LEU A 178 28.41 -3.64 0.21
CA LEU A 178 26.97 -3.87 0.30
C LEU A 178 26.50 -3.43 1.69
N PRO A 179 25.38 -2.70 1.81
CA PRO A 179 24.82 -2.34 3.10
C PRO A 179 24.52 -3.64 3.86
N SER A 180 25.18 -3.78 5.00
CA SER A 180 25.12 -4.96 5.86
C SER A 180 23.68 -5.47 6.01
N SER A 181 23.52 -6.78 5.81
CA SER A 181 22.34 -7.59 6.11
C SER A 181 21.35 -6.89 7.04
N SER A 182 20.18 -6.49 6.55
CA SER A 182 19.21 -5.79 7.39
C SER A 182 18.81 -6.69 8.55
N LYS A 183 19.38 -6.42 9.73
CA LYS A 183 18.76 -6.80 11.00
C LYS A 183 17.28 -6.38 10.90
N PRO A 184 16.32 -7.18 11.38
CA PRO A 184 14.91 -6.77 11.37
C PRO A 184 14.86 -5.34 11.90
N LYS A 185 14.29 -4.41 11.10
CA LYS A 185 14.29 -2.97 11.40
C LYS A 185 13.81 -2.85 12.82
N LYS A 186 14.70 -2.42 13.72
CA LYS A 186 14.32 -2.18 15.11
C LYS A 186 13.28 -1.08 15.07
N LEU A 187 12.17 -1.27 15.78
CA LEU A 187 11.20 -0.18 15.95
C LEU A 187 11.95 1.03 16.48
N SER A 188 11.84 2.14 15.76
CA SER A 188 12.32 3.42 16.21
C SER A 188 11.31 4.04 17.18
N ASN A 189 11.72 5.09 17.89
CA ASN A 189 10.79 5.87 18.70
C ASN A 189 9.62 6.41 17.86
N ILE A 190 9.85 6.73 16.58
CA ILE A 190 8.83 7.24 15.65
C ILE A 190 7.81 6.15 15.32
N ASP A 191 8.28 4.94 14.97
CA ASP A 191 7.37 3.82 14.66
C ASP A 191 6.48 3.48 15.88
N VAL A 192 7.02 3.59 17.10
CA VAL A 192 6.26 3.37 18.35
C VAL A 192 5.33 4.53 18.67
N SER A 193 5.71 5.79 18.43
CA SER A 193 4.83 6.94 18.65
C SER A 193 3.61 6.92 17.73
N GLU A 194 3.80 6.55 16.45
CA GLU A 194 2.69 6.39 15.50
C GLU A 194 1.74 5.27 15.93
N PHE A 195 2.30 4.15 16.41
CA PHE A 195 1.52 3.04 16.95
C PHE A 195 0.71 3.42 18.19
N ILE A 196 1.31 4.18 19.11
CA ILE A 196 0.65 4.68 20.34
C ILE A 196 -0.58 5.51 19.97
N VAL A 197 -0.44 6.46 19.03
CA VAL A 197 -1.56 7.33 18.59
C VAL A 197 -2.63 6.51 17.87
N ALA A 198 -2.24 5.58 16.99
CA ALA A 198 -3.18 4.78 16.20
C ALA A 198 -4.04 3.83 17.04
N ASN A 199 -3.56 3.41 18.21
CA ASN A 199 -4.26 2.49 19.11
C ASN A 199 -4.74 3.18 20.39
N ASP A 200 -4.69 4.52 20.44
CA ASP A 200 -5.10 5.35 21.59
C ASP A 200 -4.50 4.91 22.94
N ILE A 201 -3.22 4.52 22.93
CA ILE A 201 -2.54 4.01 24.13
C ILE A 201 -2.15 5.19 25.03
N ARG A 202 -2.67 5.24 26.26
CA ARG A 202 -2.50 6.39 27.18
C ARG A 202 -1.57 6.14 28.34
N SER A 203 -1.15 4.90 28.57
CA SER A 203 -0.30 4.56 29.71
C SER A 203 0.77 3.53 29.39
N ASP A 204 1.86 3.56 30.16
CA ASP A 204 2.93 2.55 30.10
C ASP A 204 2.39 1.14 30.31
N SER A 205 1.46 0.96 31.26
CA SER A 205 0.86 -0.34 31.56
C SER A 205 0.08 -0.90 30.38
N GLU A 206 -0.71 -0.07 29.71
CA GLU A 206 -1.46 -0.44 28.52
C GLU A 206 -0.52 -0.82 27.36
N LEU A 207 0.54 -0.03 27.15
CA LEU A 207 1.56 -0.32 26.14
C LEU A 207 2.26 -1.67 26.40
N MET A 208 2.53 -1.99 27.67
CA MET A 208 3.12 -3.27 28.06
C MET A 208 2.17 -4.45 27.85
N VAL A 209 0.88 -4.29 28.16
CA VAL A 209 -0.13 -5.33 27.91
C VAL A 209 -0.21 -5.63 26.41
N VAL A 210 -0.32 -4.60 25.58
CA VAL A 210 -0.36 -4.73 24.11
C VAL A 210 0.90 -5.43 23.59
N ALA A 211 2.08 -5.06 24.10
CA ALA A 211 3.33 -5.68 23.70
C ALA A 211 3.43 -7.16 24.12
N LYS A 212 2.89 -7.53 25.29
CA LYS A 212 2.88 -8.92 25.76
C LYS A 212 1.93 -9.78 24.92
N THR A 213 0.75 -9.26 24.59
CA THR A 213 -0.24 -9.92 23.72
C THR A 213 0.34 -10.17 22.32
N ARG A 214 0.93 -9.15 21.69
CA ARG A 214 1.58 -9.29 20.38
C ARG A 214 2.76 -10.28 20.43
N HIS A 215 3.50 -10.30 21.53
CA HIS A 215 4.58 -11.27 21.72
C HIS A 215 4.07 -12.72 21.76
N SER A 216 2.94 -12.99 22.43
CA SER A 216 2.32 -14.32 22.41
C SER A 216 1.78 -14.72 21.03
N GLU A 217 1.38 -13.75 20.21
CA GLU A 217 0.92 -13.94 18.82
C GLU A 217 2.08 -14.08 17.82
N GLY A 218 3.33 -13.94 18.28
CA GLY A 218 4.54 -14.12 17.48
C GLY A 218 5.18 -12.82 16.97
N GLU A 219 4.56 -11.67 17.22
CA GLU A 219 5.09 -10.34 16.91
C GLU A 219 5.94 -9.82 18.09
N LYS A 220 7.25 -10.01 18.00
CA LYS A 220 8.19 -9.76 19.11
C LYS A 220 8.86 -8.39 19.08
N ASP A 221 8.60 -7.57 18.07
CA ASP A 221 9.28 -6.29 17.81
C ASP A 221 8.97 -5.24 18.89
N LEU A 222 7.70 -5.02 19.22
CA LEU A 222 7.28 -4.06 20.24
C LEU A 222 7.75 -4.48 21.64
N TYR A 223 7.64 -5.78 21.95
CA TYR A 223 8.16 -6.34 23.20
C TYR A 223 9.68 -6.15 23.33
N LYS A 224 10.42 -6.40 22.24
CA LYS A 224 11.87 -6.16 22.20
C LYS A 224 12.21 -4.67 22.31
N PHE A 225 11.38 -3.77 21.80
CA PHE A 225 11.60 -2.34 21.97
C PHE A 225 11.50 -1.94 23.44
N ILE A 226 10.39 -2.34 24.09
CA ILE A 226 10.10 -1.98 25.49
C ILE A 226 11.16 -2.52 26.44
N ILE A 227 11.56 -3.78 26.31
CA ILE A 227 12.55 -4.38 27.22
C ILE A 227 13.95 -3.74 27.10
N ASN A 228 14.23 -3.08 25.99
CA ASN A 228 15.50 -2.36 25.75
C ASN A 228 15.43 -0.87 26.14
N LYS A 229 14.32 -0.43 26.75
CA LYS A 229 14.11 0.94 27.21
C LYS A 229 14.01 0.97 28.73
N SER A 230 14.51 2.03 29.34
CA SER A 230 14.22 2.31 30.74
C SER A 230 12.77 2.77 30.89
N SER A 231 12.15 2.49 32.05
CA SER A 231 10.79 2.96 32.36
C SER A 231 10.67 4.48 32.18
N LYS A 232 11.67 5.25 32.63
CA LYS A 232 11.72 6.71 32.42
C LYS A 232 11.69 7.09 30.94
N SER A 233 12.51 6.46 30.09
CA SER A 233 12.55 6.77 28.66
C SER A 233 11.26 6.37 27.93
N LEU A 234 10.53 5.38 28.44
CA LEU A 234 9.26 4.95 27.86
C LEU A 234 8.15 5.96 28.19
N SER A 235 8.05 6.37 29.46
CA SER A 235 7.13 7.42 29.90
C SER A 235 7.37 8.73 29.15
N GLU A 236 8.64 9.18 29.04
CA GLU A 236 8.98 10.41 28.31
C GLU A 236 8.59 10.33 26.82
N LEU A 237 8.72 9.15 26.20
CA LEU A 237 8.28 8.94 24.82
C LEU A 237 6.76 9.06 24.69
N LEU A 238 6.02 8.47 25.62
CA LEU A 238 4.56 8.53 25.64
C LEU A 238 4.06 9.97 25.86
N ASP A 239 4.64 10.67 26.84
CA ASP A 239 4.33 12.08 27.13
C ASP A 239 4.60 12.97 25.93
N MET A 240 5.78 12.82 25.31
CA MET A 240 6.14 13.63 24.13
C MET A 240 5.25 13.30 22.92
N THR A 241 4.89 12.03 22.72
CA THR A 241 4.02 11.60 21.63
C THR A 241 2.65 12.27 21.75
N TRP A 242 2.02 12.21 22.92
CA TRP A 242 0.73 12.84 23.14
C TRP A 242 0.81 14.34 23.13
N LYS A 243 1.86 14.94 23.71
CA LYS A 243 2.09 16.38 23.62
C LYS A 243 2.16 16.84 22.16
N MET A 244 2.94 16.19 21.31
CA MET A 244 3.03 16.54 19.89
C MET A 244 1.70 16.37 19.16
N ASN A 245 0.97 15.29 19.42
CA ASN A 245 -0.32 15.03 18.79
C ASN A 245 -1.39 16.03 19.22
N ASP A 246 -1.45 16.35 20.51
CA ASP A 246 -2.41 17.29 21.07
C ASP A 246 -2.05 18.73 20.69
N ASP A 247 -0.78 19.11 20.69
CA ASP A 247 -0.32 20.41 20.20
C ASP A 247 -0.64 20.57 18.71
N PHE A 248 -0.45 19.52 17.90
CA PHE A 248 -0.85 19.53 16.49
C PHE A 248 -2.36 19.73 16.32
N LYS A 249 -3.18 18.99 17.05
CA LYS A 249 -4.65 19.15 17.05
C LYS A 249 -5.05 20.54 17.55
N ASN A 250 -4.40 21.07 18.56
CA ASN A 250 -4.65 22.41 19.09
C ASN A 250 -4.31 23.50 18.07
N VAL A 251 -3.17 23.38 17.37
CA VAL A 251 -2.79 24.31 16.30
C VAL A 251 -3.74 24.23 15.11
N GLN A 252 -4.18 23.03 14.72
CA GLN A 252 -5.21 22.87 13.69
C GLN A 252 -6.54 23.49 14.13
N ARG A 253 -6.97 23.24 15.37
CA ARG A 253 -8.19 23.82 15.94
C ARG A 253 -8.16 25.34 16.02
N VAL A 254 -7.01 25.95 16.33
CA VAL A 254 -6.87 27.43 16.33
C VAL A 254 -7.03 28.02 14.93
N LYS A 255 -6.76 27.25 13.87
CA LYS A 255 -6.95 27.68 12.47
C LYS A 255 -8.38 27.51 11.95
N GLU A 256 -9.18 26.65 12.58
CA GLU A 256 -10.57 26.43 12.20
C GLU A 256 -11.48 27.50 12.80
N SER A 257 -12.36 28.08 11.97
CA SER A 257 -13.41 28.95 12.50
C SER A 257 -14.41 28.11 13.31
N ARG A 258 -15.04 28.68 14.34
CA ARG A 258 -16.09 27.97 15.11
C ARG A 258 -17.23 27.49 14.21
N ILE A 259 -17.50 28.22 13.14
CA ILE A 259 -18.48 27.86 12.11
C ILE A 259 -18.04 26.62 11.34
N SER A 260 -16.77 26.54 10.93
CA SER A 260 -16.22 25.37 10.23
C SER A 260 -16.34 24.10 11.08
N ILE A 261 -16.09 24.21 12.38
CA ILE A 261 -16.27 23.10 13.34
C ILE A 261 -17.74 22.66 13.36
N LEU A 262 -18.69 23.60 13.46
CA LEU A 262 -20.12 23.27 13.45
C LEU A 262 -20.58 22.64 12.13
N ILE A 263 -20.09 23.14 11.00
CA ILE A 263 -20.39 22.60 9.67
C ILE A 263 -19.89 21.16 9.55
N ALA A 264 -18.69 20.85 10.02
CA ALA A 264 -18.13 19.50 9.99
C ALA A 264 -18.97 18.48 10.78
N HIS A 265 -19.75 18.94 11.76
CA HIS A 265 -20.62 18.09 12.57
C HIS A 265 -22.06 17.99 12.03
N LEU A 266 -22.41 18.68 10.94
CA LEU A 266 -23.76 18.61 10.36
C LEU A 266 -24.13 17.20 9.89
N GLU A 267 -23.16 16.43 9.43
CA GLU A 267 -23.35 15.06 8.92
C GLU A 267 -23.11 13.98 9.99
N SER A 268 -22.72 14.38 11.20
CA SER A 268 -22.51 13.43 12.30
C SER A 268 -23.84 12.91 12.84
N GLU A 269 -23.88 11.63 13.23
CA GLU A 269 -25.06 11.06 13.88
C GLU A 269 -25.38 11.81 15.17
N CYS A 270 -26.67 12.14 15.39
CA CYS A 270 -27.08 12.74 16.65
C CYS A 270 -26.98 11.73 17.80
N LEU A 271 -26.82 12.22 19.03
CA LEU A 271 -26.80 11.37 20.21
C LEU A 271 -28.11 10.54 20.33
N PRO A 272 -28.08 9.33 20.91
CA PRO A 272 -29.23 8.41 20.97
C PRO A 272 -30.53 8.97 21.58
N LEU A 273 -30.47 10.10 22.29
CA LEU A 273 -31.61 10.76 22.96
C LEU A 273 -31.94 12.14 22.37
N CYS A 274 -31.27 12.53 21.29
CA CYS A 274 -31.44 13.83 20.65
C CYS A 274 -32.79 13.97 19.93
N ASN A 275 -33.32 12.86 19.41
CA ASN A 275 -34.54 12.77 18.59
C ASN A 275 -34.61 13.73 17.38
N GLY A 276 -33.56 14.52 17.11
CA GLY A 276 -33.52 15.52 16.04
C GLY A 276 -34.39 16.76 16.27
N GLU A 277 -35.04 16.90 17.43
CA GLU A 277 -36.10 17.90 17.64
C GLU A 277 -35.60 19.25 18.16
N TRP A 278 -34.32 19.37 18.52
CA TRP A 278 -33.76 20.58 19.14
C TRP A 278 -34.01 21.87 18.33
N LEU A 279 -33.93 21.80 17.00
CA LEU A 279 -34.22 22.96 16.14
C LEU A 279 -35.68 23.38 16.24
N VAL A 280 -36.60 22.42 16.32
CA VAL A 280 -38.04 22.66 16.47
C VAL A 280 -38.31 23.30 17.83
N CYS A 281 -37.77 22.73 18.90
CA CYS A 281 -37.88 23.26 20.25
C CYS A 281 -37.32 24.68 20.36
N ALA A 282 -36.13 24.93 19.81
CA ALA A 282 -35.51 26.26 19.84
C ALA A 282 -36.36 27.31 19.11
N LYS A 283 -36.93 26.98 17.95
CA LYS A 283 -37.83 27.88 17.21
C LYS A 283 -39.08 28.21 18.01
N GLN A 284 -39.68 27.22 18.68
CA GLN A 284 -40.85 27.42 19.53
C GLN A 284 -40.53 28.34 20.73
N VAL A 285 -39.40 28.11 21.41
CA VAL A 285 -38.96 28.96 22.54
C VAL A 285 -38.76 30.40 22.09
N LEU A 286 -38.08 30.63 20.96
CA LEU A 286 -37.88 31.98 20.42
C LEU A 286 -39.22 32.64 20.08
N GLN A 287 -40.13 31.91 19.44
CA GLN A 287 -41.47 32.42 19.11
C GLN A 287 -42.28 32.78 20.36
N GLN A 288 -42.30 31.92 21.37
CA GLN A 288 -43.03 32.15 22.64
C GLN A 288 -42.49 33.36 23.41
N ASN A 289 -41.19 33.63 23.30
CA ASN A 289 -40.55 34.80 23.91
C ASN A 289 -40.61 36.05 23.02
N GLY A 290 -41.29 36.00 21.86
CA GLY A 290 -41.39 37.14 20.93
C GLY A 290 -40.06 37.53 20.28
N ILE A 291 -39.08 36.61 20.25
CA ILE A 291 -37.75 36.86 19.68
C ILE A 291 -37.77 36.52 18.20
N ASN A 292 -37.35 37.47 17.36
CA ASN A 292 -37.23 37.24 15.93
C ASN A 292 -36.12 36.21 15.62
N LEU A 293 -36.50 35.10 14.97
CA LEU A 293 -35.60 34.01 14.65
C LEU A 293 -34.40 34.44 13.81
N TYR A 294 -34.61 35.25 12.76
CA TYR A 294 -33.55 35.68 11.85
C TYR A 294 -32.55 36.59 12.54
N TYR A 295 -33.04 37.54 13.35
CA TYR A 295 -32.19 38.42 14.13
C TYR A 295 -31.34 37.62 15.12
N PHE A 296 -31.95 36.69 15.85
CA PHE A 296 -31.26 35.84 16.82
C PHE A 296 -30.20 34.96 16.14
N ALA A 297 -30.55 34.30 15.04
CA ALA A 297 -29.62 33.47 14.27
C ALA A 297 -28.45 34.28 13.70
N SER A 298 -28.71 35.49 13.18
CA SER A 298 -27.66 36.37 12.66
C SER A 298 -26.70 36.82 13.77
N ALA A 299 -27.22 37.17 14.96
CA ALA A 299 -26.41 37.54 16.11
C ALA A 299 -25.51 36.38 16.57
N LEU A 300 -26.05 35.16 16.64
CA LEU A 300 -25.28 33.95 16.95
C LEU A 300 -24.21 33.66 15.89
N HIS A 301 -24.56 33.77 14.61
CA HIS A 301 -23.61 33.55 13.52
C HIS A 301 -22.43 34.53 13.60
N GLN A 302 -22.70 35.82 13.79
CA GLN A 302 -21.65 36.85 13.92
C GLN A 302 -20.76 36.61 15.15
N LEU A 303 -21.34 36.18 16.28
CA LEU A 303 -20.59 35.80 17.48
C LEU A 303 -19.67 34.59 17.22
N LEU A 304 -20.17 33.57 16.51
CA LEU A 304 -19.41 32.36 16.21
C LEU A 304 -18.27 32.64 15.22
N GLU A 305 -18.54 33.46 14.19
CA GLU A 305 -17.57 33.86 13.16
C GLU A 305 -16.46 34.73 13.73
N ARG A 306 -16.81 35.84 14.39
CA ARG A 306 -15.86 36.90 14.78
C ARG A 306 -15.36 36.76 16.21
N GLY A 307 -15.98 35.87 16.99
CA GLY A 307 -15.67 35.65 18.38
C GLY A 307 -16.17 36.74 19.32
N ARG A 308 -15.76 36.63 20.58
CA ARG A 308 -16.18 37.52 21.66
C ARG A 308 -15.65 38.93 21.42
N GLN A 309 -16.53 39.87 21.14
CA GLN A 309 -16.19 41.28 20.93
C GLN A 309 -17.27 42.19 21.54
N LYS A 310 -16.92 43.46 21.76
CA LYS A 310 -17.90 44.45 22.22
C LYS A 310 -19.04 44.54 21.18
N ARG A 311 -20.29 44.46 21.64
CA ARG A 311 -21.53 44.45 20.82
C ARG A 311 -21.83 43.18 20.00
N LEU A 312 -20.99 42.14 20.05
CA LEU A 312 -21.27 40.85 19.38
C LEU A 312 -21.67 39.74 20.34
N ASN A 313 -21.60 39.97 21.65
CA ASN A 313 -21.95 38.97 22.64
C ASN A 313 -23.47 38.83 22.76
N VAL A 314 -23.95 37.59 22.72
CA VAL A 314 -25.35 37.25 22.99
C VAL A 314 -25.48 36.84 24.46
N LEU A 315 -26.43 37.44 25.17
CA LEU A 315 -26.73 37.13 26.57
C LEU A 315 -28.21 36.79 26.66
N LEU A 316 -28.52 35.59 27.17
CA LEU A 316 -29.89 35.14 27.44
C LEU A 316 -30.25 35.45 28.89
N ILE A 317 -31.31 36.24 29.11
CA ILE A 317 -31.75 36.68 30.44
C ILE A 317 -33.24 36.37 30.60
N GLY A 318 -33.67 35.98 31.80
CA GLY A 318 -35.07 35.71 32.10
C GLY A 318 -35.24 34.86 33.37
N PRO A 319 -36.49 34.57 33.77
CA PRO A 319 -36.81 33.78 34.96
C PRO A 319 -36.54 32.28 34.79
N THR A 320 -36.51 31.50 35.86
CA THR A 320 -36.36 30.03 35.81
C THR A 320 -37.41 29.41 34.87
N ASN A 321 -37.03 28.34 34.14
CA ASN A 321 -37.90 27.61 33.21
C ASN A 321 -38.37 28.35 31.95
N CYS A 322 -37.68 29.40 31.49
CA CYS A 322 -38.04 30.11 30.24
C CYS A 322 -37.23 29.69 29.00
N GLY A 323 -36.53 28.56 29.04
CA GLY A 323 -35.79 28.01 27.88
C GLY A 323 -34.46 28.71 27.54
N LYS A 324 -33.85 29.40 28.51
CA LYS A 324 -32.46 29.92 28.42
C LYS A 324 -31.46 28.80 28.65
#